data_AF-A0A931WBU1-F1
#
_entry.id   AF-A0A931WBU1-F1
#
_cell.length_a   1.000
_cell.length_b   1.000
_cell.length_c   1.000
_cell.angle_alpha   90.00
_cell.angle_beta   90.00
_cell.angle_gamma   90.00
#
_symmetry.space_group_name_H-M   'P 1'
#
loop_
_entity.id
_entity.type
_entity.pdbx_description
1 polymer ?
#
loop_
_entity_poly.entity_id
_entity_poly.type
_entity_poly.pdbx_seq_one_letter_code
_entity_poly.pdbx_strand_id
1 'polypeptide(L)' 'MTSKSNILEKLFGSQTRVRALRLFLLNPEEVFDIKTLARRLRAGRSSVKKELRLLLDVGYIRKGAKEASEVWAK' A
#
# COMPACT_ATOMS: atom_id res chain seq x y z
N MET A 1 13.99 14.69 -5.98
CA MET A 1 14.19 13.54 -6.90
C MET A 1 12.95 13.38 -7.75
N THR A 2 13.08 13.72 -9.04
CA THR A 2 12.01 13.75 -10.03
C THR A 2 11.56 12.32 -10.37
N SER A 3 10.45 11.87 -9.79
CA SER A 3 9.78 10.68 -10.31
C SER A 3 9.13 11.09 -11.62
N LYS A 4 9.70 10.71 -12.77
CA LYS A 4 8.96 10.68 -14.04
C LYS A 4 7.65 9.95 -13.76
N SER A 5 6.52 10.65 -13.86
CA SER A 5 5.22 10.02 -13.69
C SER A 5 5.09 8.88 -14.67
N ASN A 6 4.93 7.67 -14.13
CA ASN A 6 4.88 6.46 -14.92
C ASN A 6 3.55 6.42 -15.70
N ILE A 7 3.54 5.89 -16.94
CA ILE A 7 2.34 5.78 -17.77
C ILE A 7 1.16 5.16 -17.01
N LEU A 8 1.44 4.19 -16.12
CA LEU A 8 0.45 3.56 -15.28
C LEU A 8 -0.19 4.55 -14.29
N GLU A 9 0.57 5.49 -13.73
CA GLU A 9 0.01 6.49 -12.82
C GLU A 9 -1.02 7.39 -13.53
N LYS A 10 -0.78 7.67 -14.82
CA LYS A 10 -1.73 8.41 -15.67
C LYS A 10 -2.97 7.57 -15.98
N LEU A 11 -2.80 6.30 -16.37
CA LEU A 11 -3.90 5.39 -16.70
C LEU A 11 -4.82 5.12 -15.50
N PHE A 12 -4.23 4.93 -14.32
CA PHE A 12 -4.98 4.62 -13.11
C PHE A 12 -5.39 5.87 -12.31
N GLY A 13 -4.96 7.07 -12.73
CA GLY A 13 -5.30 8.35 -12.10
C GLY A 13 -4.77 8.52 -10.67
N SER A 14 -3.88 7.65 -10.20
CA SER A 14 -3.36 7.67 -8.84
C SER A 14 -1.98 7.03 -8.75
N GLN A 15 -1.00 7.84 -8.39
CA GLN A 15 0.35 7.36 -8.10
C GLN A 15 0.37 6.41 -6.89
N THR A 16 -0.41 6.72 -5.84
CA THR A 16 -0.50 5.87 -4.65
C THR A 16 -1.05 4.49 -5.01
N ARG A 17 -2.06 4.41 -5.89
CA ARG A 17 -2.64 3.14 -6.36
C ARG A 17 -1.60 2.27 -7.07
N VAL A 18 -0.90 2.83 -8.05
CA VAL A 18 0.09 2.07 -8.83
C VAL A 18 1.21 1.55 -7.94
N ARG A 19 1.65 2.35 -6.96
CA ARG A 19 2.67 1.92 -6.00
C ARG A 19 2.15 0.83 -5.05
N ALA A 20 0.90 0.92 -4.61
CA ALA A 20 0.26 -0.12 -3.80
C ALA A 20 0.13 -1.43 -4.58
N LEU A 21 -0.38 -1.38 -5.82
CA LEU A 21 -0.48 -2.53 -6.72
C LEU A 21 0.88 -3.24 -6.86
N ARG A 22 1.95 -2.49 -7.18
CA ARG A 22 3.30 -3.06 -7.27
C ARG A 22 3.78 -3.66 -5.96
N LEU A 23 3.54 -3.00 -4.84
CA LEU A 23 4.00 -3.47 -3.53
C LEU A 23 3.35 -4.81 -3.16
N PHE A 24 2.04 -4.96 -3.33
CA PHE A 24 1.36 -6.22 -3.02
C PHE A 24 1.66 -7.32 -4.04
N LEU A 25 1.82 -6.98 -5.32
CA LEU A 25 2.26 -7.95 -6.34
C LEU A 25 3.62 -8.57 -6.00
N LEU A 26 4.55 -7.78 -5.48
CA LEU A 26 5.90 -8.23 -5.12
C LEU A 26 6.00 -8.84 -3.71
N ASN A 27 4.97 -8.70 -2.88
CA ASN A 27 4.97 -9.14 -1.48
C ASN A 27 3.61 -9.75 -1.10
N PRO A 28 3.16 -10.85 -1.75
CA PRO A 28 1.80 -11.37 -1.58
C PRO A 28 1.49 -11.89 -0.17
N GLU A 29 2.50 -12.40 0.55
CA GLU A 29 2.35 -12.95 1.89
C GLU A 29 2.56 -11.92 3.02
N GLU A 30 2.95 -10.69 2.67
CA GLU A 30 3.27 -9.68 3.68
C GLU A 30 2.03 -8.91 4.13
N VAL A 31 1.91 -8.75 5.46
CA VAL A 31 0.87 -7.94 6.08
C VAL A 31 1.45 -6.59 6.48
N PHE A 32 0.79 -5.51 6.06
CA PHE A 32 1.21 -4.15 6.36
C PHE A 32 0.14 -3.36 7.10
N ASP A 33 0.57 -2.61 8.11
CA ASP A 33 -0.24 -1.55 8.70
C ASP A 33 -0.20 -0.27 7.85
N ILE A 34 -1.14 0.65 8.11
CA ILE A 34 -1.30 1.90 7.35
C ILE A 34 -0.08 2.82 7.50
N LYS A 35 0.56 2.87 8.67
CA LYS A 35 1.74 3.71 8.93
C LYS A 35 2.93 3.22 8.12
N THR A 36 3.14 1.92 8.05
CA THR A 36 4.18 1.27 7.25
C THR A 36 3.93 1.48 5.76
N LEU A 37 2.69 1.31 5.29
CA LEU A 37 2.34 1.57 3.89
C LEU A 37 2.53 3.03 3.50
N ALA A 38 2.10 4.00 4.33
CA ALA A 38 2.31 5.42 4.06
C ALA A 38 3.79 5.76 3.84
N ARG A 39 4.69 5.14 4.62
CA ARG A 39 6.14 5.30 4.46
C ARG A 39 6.65 4.65 3.18
N ARG A 40 6.33 3.38 2.93
CA ARG A 40 6.79 2.63 1.73
C ARG A 40 6.26 3.25 0.43
N LEU A 41 5.00 3.66 0.43
CA LEU A 41 4.33 4.30 -0.70
C LEU A 41 4.64 5.80 -0.80
N ARG A 42 5.40 6.39 0.14
CA ARG A 42 5.69 7.82 0.24
C ARG A 42 4.44 8.68 -0.04
N ALA A 43 3.35 8.37 0.67
CA ALA A 43 2.04 8.97 0.46
C ALA A 43 1.35 9.26 1.80
N GLY A 44 0.42 10.21 1.81
CA GLY A 44 -0.35 10.55 2.99
C GLY A 44 -1.27 9.41 3.44
N ARG A 45 -1.50 9.29 4.75
CA ARG A 45 -2.37 8.24 5.35
C ARG A 45 -3.78 8.21 4.75
N SER A 46 -4.35 9.37 4.45
CA SER A 46 -5.68 9.50 3.84
C SER A 46 -5.73 8.91 2.42
N SER A 47 -4.75 9.26 1.58
CA SER A 47 -4.60 8.69 0.23
C SER A 47 -4.44 7.18 0.29
N VAL A 48 -3.56 6.69 1.17
CA VAL A 48 -3.36 5.24 1.37
C VAL A 48 -4.65 4.56 1.79
N LYS A 49 -5.38 5.08 2.79
CA LYS A 49 -6.67 4.51 3.21
C LYS A 49 -7.69 4.44 2.05
N LYS A 50 -7.78 5.50 1.24
CA LYS A 50 -8.67 5.56 0.07
C LYS A 50 -8.33 4.45 -0.93
N GLU A 51 -7.05 4.32 -1.31
CA GLU A 51 -6.64 3.29 -2.28
C GLU A 51 -6.75 1.88 -1.70
N LEU A 52 -6.43 1.67 -0.42
CA LEU A 52 -6.60 0.35 0.21
C LEU A 52 -8.08 -0.07 0.27
N ARG A 53 -9.00 0.85 0.52
CA ARG A 53 -10.43 0.55 0.45
C ARG A 53 -10.81 0.08 -0.95
N LEU A 54 -10.42 0.83 -1.99
CA LEU A 54 -10.68 0.43 -3.37
C LEU A 54 -10.06 -0.94 -3.70
N LEU A 55 -8.83 -1.21 -3.27
CA LEU A 55 -8.16 -2.49 -3.52
C LEU A 55 -8.80 -3.66 -2.76
N LEU A 56 -9.37 -3.41 -1.57
CA LEU A 56 -10.19 -4.39 -0.85
C LEU A 56 -11.51 -4.66 -1.59
N ASP A 57 -12.19 -3.59 -2.03
CA ASP A 57 -13.51 -3.66 -2.66
C ASP A 57 -13.45 -4.45 -3.99
N VAL A 58 -12.36 -4.32 -4.75
CA VAL A 58 -12.14 -5.09 -5.99
C VAL A 58 -11.52 -6.48 -5.76
N GLY A 59 -11.25 -6.86 -4.50
CA GLY A 59 -10.70 -8.17 -4.15
C GLY A 59 -9.21 -8.34 -4.46
N TYR A 60 -8.46 -7.27 -4.71
CA TYR A 60 -7.03 -7.34 -5.00
C TYR A 60 -6.18 -7.62 -3.75
N ILE A 61 -6.62 -7.12 -2.60
CA ILE A 61 -6.00 -7.41 -1.29
C ILE A 61 -7.06 -7.89 -0.30
N ARG A 62 -6.61 -8.47 0.81
CA ARG A 62 -7.45 -8.85 1.96
C ARG A 62 -6.87 -8.32 3.26
N LYS A 63 -7.69 -8.22 4.30
CA LYS A 63 -7.21 -7.94 5.66
C LYS A 63 -6.43 -9.17 6.16
N GLY A 64 -5.24 -8.95 6.69
CA GLY A 64 -4.42 -9.95 7.36
C GLY A 64 -4.19 -9.59 8.81
N ALA A 65 -3.88 -10.58 9.64
CA ALA A 65 -3.36 -10.40 10.98
C ALA A 65 -1.87 -10.71 10.96
N LYS A 66 -1.06 -9.86 11.61
CA LYS A 66 0.33 -10.17 11.91
C LYS A 66 0.40 -10.39 13.41
N GLU A 67 0.95 -11.53 13.84
CA GLU A 67 1.22 -11.73 15.26
C GLU A 67 2.12 -10.59 15.75
N ALA A 68 1.76 -10.01 16.89
CA ALA A 68 2.57 -8.97 17.49
C ALA A 68 3.89 -9.62 17.92
N SER A 69 4.98 -9.29 17.21
CA SER A 69 6.30 -9.77 17.60
C SER A 69 6.63 -9.18 18.98
N GLU A 70 6.97 -10.04 19.94
CA GLU A 70 7.29 -9.72 21.35
C GLU A 70 8.36 -8.64 21.52
N VAL A 71 9.12 -8.32 20.46
CA VAL A 71 10.24 -7.39 20.44
C VAL A 71 9.82 -5.95 20.79
N TRP A 72 8.54 -5.61 20.71
CA TRP A 72 8.01 -4.28 21.08
C TRP A 72 7.33 -4.23 22.45
N ALA A 73 7.34 -5.33 23.22
CA ALA A 73 6.75 -5.41 24.56
C ALA A 73 7.73 -5.05 25.70
N LYS A 74 8.89 -4.47 25.37
CA LYS A 74 9.93 -4.04 26.31
C LYS A 74 10.33 -2.60 26.03
#